data_AF-X0TTD5-F1
#
_entry.id   AF-X0TTD5-F1
#
_cell.length_a   1.000
_cell.length_b   1.000
_cell.length_c   1.000
_cell.angle_alpha   90.00
_cell.angle_beta   90.00
_cell.angle_gamma   90.00
#
_symmetry.space_group_name_H-M   'P 1'
#
loop_
_entity.id
_entity.type
_entity.pdbx_description
1 polymer ?
#
loop_
_entity_poly.entity_id
_entity_poly.type
_entity_poly.pdbx_seq_one_letter_code
_entity_poly.pdbx_strand_id
1 'polypeptide(L)'
;AADADLEAISKGGDGGADVHIASEHQPEVERILEISRKLRDLHWRYTEGPSGKGRSRAGFANSTGCSSVWGSTYPLNPYPFPWANHLFQDAPSLAVGIFEGHMRKMADGFIDVRRAKLELVGEYAPEIHEPFFTKFDWEQFSDEEFALCPPVFAVGGDGAMMDIGLQNLSRLLSTNKPIRVVVVDTQ
;
A
#
# COMPACT_ATOMS: atom_id res chain seq x y z
N ALA A 1 30.84 -8.70 -7.50
CA ALA A 1 31.10 -9.25 -6.16
C ALA A 1 29.82 -9.30 -5.31
N ALA A 2 28.67 -9.60 -5.93
CA ALA A 2 27.35 -9.45 -5.32
C ALA A 2 26.59 -10.77 -5.41
N ASP A 3 26.96 -11.70 -4.53
CA ASP A 3 26.17 -12.89 -4.19
C ASP A 3 26.73 -13.52 -2.89
N ALA A 4 27.28 -12.70 -1.99
CA ALA A 4 27.53 -13.17 -0.64
C ALA A 4 26.16 -13.49 -0.04
N ASP A 5 25.93 -14.73 0.35
CA ASP A 5 24.73 -15.16 1.05
C ASP A 5 24.75 -14.54 2.45
N LEU A 6 24.31 -13.29 2.51
CA LEU A 6 24.28 -12.50 3.73
C LEU A 6 23.40 -13.14 4.82
N GLU A 7 22.44 -14.01 4.43
CA GLU A 7 21.66 -14.79 5.39
C GLU A 7 22.43 -15.97 5.98
N ALA A 8 23.34 -16.58 5.21
CA ALA A 8 24.26 -17.58 5.73
C ALA A 8 25.27 -16.95 6.71
N ILE A 9 25.74 -15.74 6.41
CA ILE A 9 26.71 -15.00 7.24
C ILE A 9 26.12 -14.62 8.60
N SER A 10 24.84 -14.20 8.68
CA SER A 10 24.24 -13.83 9.98
C SER A 10 23.88 -15.02 10.86
N LYS A 11 23.75 -16.22 10.29
CA LYS A 11 23.40 -17.44 11.04
C LYS A 11 24.60 -18.19 11.60
N GLY A 12 25.83 -17.68 11.40
CA GLY A 12 27.06 -18.32 11.89
C GLY A 12 27.25 -19.75 11.37
N GLY A 13 26.64 -20.08 10.23
CA GLY A 13 26.73 -21.40 9.62
C GLY A 13 28.06 -21.56 8.91
N ASP A 14 28.71 -22.70 9.13
CA ASP A 14 30.04 -23.14 8.66
C ASP A 14 30.15 -23.33 7.12
N GLY A 15 29.39 -22.56 6.35
CA GLY A 15 29.23 -22.66 4.91
C GLY A 15 29.49 -21.34 4.21
N GLY A 16 30.77 -21.04 3.99
CA GLY A 16 31.19 -20.23 2.83
C GLY A 16 31.37 -18.72 3.02
N ALA A 17 31.85 -18.27 4.18
CA ALA A 17 32.77 -17.13 4.35
C ALA A 17 33.09 -16.98 5.84
N ASP A 18 34.37 -17.08 6.23
CA ASP A 18 34.90 -16.88 7.59
C ASP A 18 34.76 -15.41 8.07
N VAL A 19 33.53 -14.89 8.15
CA VAL A 19 33.25 -13.56 8.69
C VAL A 19 32.63 -13.71 10.07
N HIS A 20 33.49 -13.71 11.09
CA HIS A 20 33.06 -13.70 12.48
C HIS A 20 32.55 -12.30 12.84
N ILE A 21 31.24 -12.14 13.00
CA ILE A 21 30.62 -10.90 13.47
C ILE A 21 30.72 -10.89 15.00
N ALA A 22 31.34 -9.85 15.57
CA ALA A 22 31.38 -9.68 17.02
C ALA A 22 29.95 -9.59 17.58
N SER A 23 29.69 -10.19 18.74
CA SER A 23 28.34 -10.28 19.34
C SER A 23 27.68 -8.92 19.56
N GLU A 24 28.47 -7.88 19.78
CA GLU A 24 28.02 -6.48 19.91
C GLU A 24 27.43 -5.91 18.61
N HIS A 25 27.90 -6.36 17.44
CA HIS A 25 27.42 -5.93 16.12
C HIS A 25 26.33 -6.83 15.56
N GLN A 26 26.09 -7.99 16.17
CA GLN A 26 25.11 -8.96 15.69
C GLN A 26 23.68 -8.36 15.57
N PRO A 27 23.16 -7.57 16.53
CA PRO A 27 21.83 -6.98 16.41
C PRO A 27 21.72 -5.95 15.26
N GLU A 28 22.81 -5.24 14.98
CA GLU A 28 22.88 -4.29 13.87
C GLU A 28 22.86 -5.02 12.53
N VAL A 29 23.68 -6.07 12.38
CA VAL A 29 23.71 -6.88 11.16
C VAL A 29 22.36 -7.53 10.89
N GLU A 30 21.74 -8.17 11.90
CA GLU A 30 20.42 -8.79 11.74
C GLU A 30 19.36 -7.79 11.25
N ARG A 31 19.38 -6.57 11.79
CA ARG A 31 18.48 -5.50 11.40
C ARG A 31 18.72 -5.02 9.97
N ILE A 32 19.97 -4.79 9.57
CA ILE A 32 20.33 -4.40 8.20
C ILE A 32 19.87 -5.46 7.20
N LEU A 33 20.00 -6.75 7.54
CA LEU A 33 19.56 -7.85 6.69
C LEU A 33 18.05 -7.91 6.55
N GLU A 34 17.31 -7.68 7.64
CA GLU A 34 15.87 -7.58 7.59
C GLU A 34 15.42 -6.42 6.71
N ILE A 35 16.03 -5.24 6.87
CA ILE A 35 15.75 -4.06 6.03
C ILE A 35 16.03 -4.37 4.57
N SER A 36 17.20 -4.95 4.25
CA SER A 36 17.57 -5.34 2.89
C SER A 36 16.57 -6.32 2.27
N ARG A 37 16.08 -7.31 3.04
CA ARG A 37 15.05 -8.24 2.59
C ARG A 37 13.74 -7.52 2.29
N LYS A 38 13.27 -6.65 3.19
CA LYS A 38 12.03 -5.88 3.02
C LYS A 38 12.11 -4.94 1.82
N LEU A 39 13.23 -4.25 1.62
CA LEU A 39 13.41 -3.37 0.48
C LEU A 39 13.47 -4.13 -0.85
N ARG A 40 14.08 -5.31 -0.90
CA ARG A 40 14.06 -6.16 -2.10
C ARG A 40 12.65 -6.63 -2.45
N ASP A 41 11.89 -7.08 -1.45
CA ASP A 41 10.47 -7.44 -1.63
C ASP A 41 9.65 -6.23 -2.07
N LEU A 42 9.84 -5.06 -1.45
CA LEU A 42 9.15 -3.84 -1.81
C LEU A 42 9.46 -3.41 -3.25
N HIS A 43 10.73 -3.43 -3.65
CA HIS A 43 11.14 -3.16 -5.03
C HIS A 43 10.43 -4.11 -6.00
N TRP A 44 10.52 -5.43 -5.77
CA TRP A 44 9.88 -6.43 -6.61
C TRP A 44 8.36 -6.21 -6.73
N ARG A 45 7.66 -5.91 -5.64
CA ARG A 45 6.20 -5.63 -5.68
C ARG A 45 5.85 -4.42 -6.53
N TYR A 46 6.71 -3.41 -6.58
CA TYR A 46 6.46 -2.16 -7.30
C TYR A 46 6.87 -2.24 -8.77
N THR A 47 7.89 -3.02 -9.12
CA THR A 47 8.40 -3.13 -10.49
C THR A 47 7.84 -4.32 -11.26
N GLU A 48 7.58 -5.44 -10.59
CA GLU A 48 7.22 -6.71 -11.22
C GLU A 48 5.92 -7.29 -10.65
N GLY A 49 5.91 -7.63 -9.36
CA GLY A 49 4.77 -8.23 -8.66
C GLY A 49 4.24 -9.53 -9.29
N PRO A 50 3.17 -10.12 -8.73
CA PRO A 50 2.60 -11.37 -9.24
C PRO A 50 2.04 -11.27 -10.67
N SER A 51 1.62 -10.08 -11.08
CA SER A 51 1.03 -9.81 -12.40
C SER A 51 2.07 -9.48 -13.48
N GLY A 52 3.34 -9.32 -13.12
CA GLY A 52 4.40 -8.81 -14.01
C GLY A 52 4.26 -7.33 -14.37
N LYS A 53 3.32 -6.59 -13.76
CA LYS A 53 3.04 -5.17 -14.04
C LYS A 53 3.36 -4.26 -12.84
N GLY A 54 3.97 -4.81 -11.81
CA GLY A 54 4.21 -4.16 -10.53
C GLY A 54 2.90 -3.86 -9.81
N ARG A 55 2.91 -2.76 -9.06
CA ARG A 55 1.79 -2.34 -8.24
C ARG A 55 0.63 -1.82 -9.08
N SER A 56 -0.60 -2.05 -8.61
CA SER A 56 -1.78 -1.47 -9.25
C SER A 56 -1.70 0.05 -9.29
N ARG A 57 -2.24 0.66 -10.35
CA ARG A 57 -2.28 2.11 -10.55
C ARG A 57 -3.54 2.78 -10.01
N ALA A 58 -4.54 2.00 -9.63
CA ALA A 58 -5.79 2.48 -9.03
C ALA A 58 -6.51 1.34 -8.29
N GLY A 59 -7.52 1.69 -7.50
CA GLY A 59 -8.51 0.75 -6.96
C GLY A 59 -9.92 1.31 -7.15
N PHE A 60 -10.87 0.47 -7.58
CA PHE A 60 -12.25 0.88 -7.81
C PHE A 60 -13.19 0.20 -6.81
N ALA A 61 -14.07 0.99 -6.19
CA ALA A 61 -15.31 0.55 -5.57
C ALA A 61 -16.47 1.09 -6.41
N ASN A 62 -17.26 0.21 -7.00
CA ASN A 62 -18.35 0.59 -7.91
C ASN A 62 -19.70 0.14 -7.33
N SER A 63 -20.67 1.04 -7.31
CA SER A 63 -22.04 0.74 -6.91
C SER A 63 -22.70 -0.16 -7.96
N THR A 64 -23.67 -0.95 -7.53
CA THR A 64 -24.49 -1.73 -8.47
C THR A 64 -25.18 -0.80 -9.47
N GLY A 65 -25.36 -1.23 -10.71
CA GLY A 65 -26.04 -0.44 -11.74
C GLY A 65 -25.48 -0.74 -13.13
N CYS A 66 -25.76 0.12 -14.11
CA CYS A 66 -25.23 -0.08 -15.46
C CYS A 66 -23.69 -0.19 -15.45
N SER A 67 -22.99 0.63 -14.66
CA SER A 67 -21.53 0.62 -14.51
C SER A 67 -20.97 -0.69 -13.98
N SER A 68 -21.68 -1.39 -13.10
CA SER A 68 -21.26 -2.72 -12.64
C SER A 68 -21.59 -3.81 -13.66
N VAL A 69 -22.68 -3.68 -14.43
CA VAL A 69 -23.05 -4.65 -15.47
C VAL A 69 -22.00 -4.71 -16.58
N TRP A 70 -21.67 -3.58 -17.23
CA TRP A 70 -20.63 -3.61 -18.25
C TRP A 70 -19.21 -3.65 -17.66
N GLY A 71 -19.05 -3.38 -16.36
CA GLY A 71 -17.76 -3.36 -15.68
C GLY A 71 -17.31 -4.68 -15.02
N SER A 72 -18.22 -5.61 -14.73
CA SER A 72 -17.88 -6.85 -14.02
C SER A 72 -18.82 -8.04 -14.24
N THR A 73 -19.46 -8.15 -15.41
CA THR A 73 -20.27 -9.34 -15.71
C THR A 73 -19.35 -10.52 -16.04
N TYR A 74 -19.32 -11.53 -15.16
CA TYR A 74 -18.51 -12.73 -15.35
C TYR A 74 -18.76 -13.39 -16.72
N PRO A 75 -17.71 -13.85 -17.42
CA PRO A 75 -16.28 -13.85 -17.06
C PRO A 75 -15.52 -12.60 -17.51
N LEU A 76 -16.21 -11.57 -18.02
CA LEU A 76 -15.60 -10.42 -18.70
C LEU A 76 -15.36 -9.27 -17.71
N ASN A 77 -14.09 -8.93 -17.50
CA ASN A 77 -13.66 -7.80 -16.68
C ASN A 77 -12.71 -6.91 -17.50
N PRO A 78 -13.12 -5.68 -17.88
CA PRO A 78 -12.32 -4.81 -18.75
C PRO A 78 -11.17 -4.09 -18.02
N TYR A 79 -11.15 -4.10 -16.69
CA TYR A 79 -10.21 -3.31 -15.90
C TYR A 79 -8.90 -4.06 -15.58
N PRO A 80 -7.71 -3.47 -15.84
CA PRO A 80 -6.42 -4.07 -15.54
C PRO A 80 -5.93 -3.79 -14.11
N PHE A 81 -6.85 -3.46 -13.19
CA PHE A 81 -6.57 -3.10 -11.79
C PHE A 81 -7.69 -3.62 -10.88
N PRO A 82 -7.47 -3.71 -9.55
CA PRO A 82 -8.48 -4.18 -8.61
C PRO A 82 -9.77 -3.35 -8.69
N TRP A 83 -10.86 -4.07 -8.88
CA TRP A 83 -12.20 -3.52 -9.01
C TRP A 83 -13.12 -4.35 -8.12
N ALA A 84 -13.97 -3.68 -7.34
CA ALA A 84 -14.94 -4.34 -6.47
C ALA A 84 -16.31 -3.68 -6.61
N ASN A 85 -17.35 -4.51 -6.59
CA ASN A 85 -18.73 -4.12 -6.38
C ASN A 85 -19.27 -4.94 -5.22
N HIS A 86 -19.94 -4.27 -4.28
CA HIS A 86 -20.55 -4.91 -3.13
C HIS A 86 -22.07 -4.79 -3.19
N LEU A 87 -22.63 -3.62 -2.84
CA LEU A 87 -24.06 -3.37 -2.94
C LEU A 87 -24.35 -2.08 -3.72
N PHE A 88 -25.63 -1.77 -3.88
CA PHE A 88 -26.07 -0.65 -4.68
C PHE A 88 -25.67 0.70 -4.06
N GLN A 89 -25.75 0.80 -2.75
CA GLN A 89 -25.71 2.07 -2.01
C GLN A 89 -24.34 2.43 -1.41
N ASP A 90 -23.34 1.54 -1.45
CA ASP A 90 -22.24 1.58 -0.50
C ASP A 90 -20.84 1.72 -1.09
N ALA A 91 -20.71 1.98 -2.39
CA ALA A 91 -19.40 2.24 -3.01
C ALA A 91 -18.58 3.33 -2.31
N PRO A 92 -19.14 4.47 -1.84
CA PRO A 92 -18.39 5.45 -1.05
C PRO A 92 -17.80 4.86 0.24
N SER A 93 -18.59 4.08 0.99
CA SER A 93 -18.17 3.47 2.25
C SER A 93 -17.14 2.37 2.04
N LEU A 94 -17.30 1.58 0.97
CA LEU A 94 -16.32 0.58 0.56
C LEU A 94 -14.99 1.24 0.16
N ALA A 95 -15.04 2.33 -0.60
CA ALA A 95 -13.84 3.09 -0.98
C ALA A 95 -13.08 3.62 0.24
N VAL A 96 -13.78 4.08 1.28
CA VAL A 96 -13.16 4.50 2.56
C VAL A 96 -12.39 3.34 3.19
N GLY A 97 -13.00 2.16 3.31
CA GLY A 97 -12.34 0.99 3.88
C GLY A 97 -11.12 0.54 3.06
N ILE A 98 -11.24 0.54 1.73
CA ILE A 98 -10.13 0.21 0.82
C ILE A 98 -9.00 1.24 0.97
N PHE A 99 -9.32 2.53 1.01
CA PHE A 99 -8.34 3.60 1.18
C PHE A 99 -7.56 3.45 2.50
N GLU A 100 -8.25 3.28 3.63
CA GLU A 100 -7.63 3.14 4.95
C GLU A 100 -6.70 1.90 5.02
N GLY A 101 -7.21 0.75 4.55
CA GLY A 101 -6.40 -0.48 4.50
C GLY A 101 -5.19 -0.35 3.57
N HIS A 102 -5.37 0.33 2.43
CA HIS A 102 -4.30 0.57 1.47
C HIS A 102 -3.23 1.53 2.04
N MET A 103 -3.65 2.63 2.67
CA MET A 103 -2.77 3.61 3.30
C MET A 103 -1.98 3.02 4.46
N ARG A 104 -2.58 2.14 5.26
CA ARG A 104 -1.85 1.43 6.32
C ARG A 104 -0.71 0.58 5.74
N LYS A 105 -0.95 -0.11 4.61
CA LYS A 105 0.10 -0.86 3.90
C LYS A 105 1.15 0.02 3.25
N MET A 106 0.79 1.25 2.86
CA MET A 106 1.75 2.25 2.40
C MET A 106 2.68 2.70 3.51
N ALA A 107 2.11 2.99 4.68
CA ALA A 107 2.87 3.40 5.85
C ALA A 107 3.95 2.35 6.20
N ASP A 108 3.61 1.05 6.20
CA ASP A 108 4.58 -0.03 6.46
C ASP A 108 5.79 0.05 5.49
N GLY A 109 5.54 0.21 4.19
CA GLY A 109 6.62 0.29 3.18
C GLY A 109 7.45 1.57 3.30
N PHE A 110 6.82 2.71 3.62
CA PHE A 110 7.55 3.96 3.83
C PHE A 110 8.37 3.96 5.12
N ILE A 111 7.89 3.31 6.18
CA ILE A 111 8.67 3.06 7.39
C ILE A 111 9.94 2.28 7.02
N ASP A 112 9.83 1.21 6.24
CA ASP A 112 10.99 0.42 5.83
C ASP A 112 12.01 1.25 5.04
N VAL A 113 11.55 2.10 4.11
CA VAL A 113 12.42 3.00 3.34
C VAL A 113 13.05 4.08 4.22
N ARG A 114 12.27 4.72 5.11
CA ARG A 114 12.78 5.76 6.02
C ARG A 114 13.78 5.18 7.02
N ARG A 115 13.50 4.01 7.60
CA ARG A 115 14.42 3.28 8.46
C ARG A 115 15.72 2.99 7.71
N ALA A 116 15.63 2.45 6.49
CA ALA A 116 16.82 2.18 5.68
C ALA A 116 17.66 3.44 5.39
N LYS A 117 17.01 4.57 5.09
CA LYS A 117 17.69 5.85 4.87
C LYS A 117 18.44 6.31 6.12
N LEU A 118 17.82 6.19 7.30
CA LEU A 118 18.43 6.54 8.58
C LEU A 118 19.62 5.63 8.93
N GLU A 119 19.50 4.32 8.70
CA GLU A 119 20.61 3.37 8.90
C GLU A 119 21.78 3.67 7.97
N LEU A 120 21.50 3.99 6.70
CA LEU A 120 22.52 4.27 5.70
C LEU A 120 23.40 5.48 6.09
N VAL A 121 22.82 6.46 6.79
CA VAL A 121 23.55 7.64 7.29
C VAL A 121 24.00 7.52 8.75
N GLY A 122 23.71 6.38 9.41
CA GLY A 122 24.09 6.14 10.81
C GLY A 122 23.29 6.94 11.85
N GLU A 123 22.12 7.47 11.48
CA GLU A 123 21.27 8.31 12.35
C GLU A 123 20.09 7.55 12.97
N TYR A 124 19.97 6.24 12.71
CA TYR A 124 18.88 5.45 13.26
C TYR A 124 19.02 5.21 14.77
N ALA A 125 18.16 5.87 15.52
CA ALA A 125 17.97 5.72 16.97
C ALA A 125 16.61 5.05 17.28
N PRO A 126 16.55 3.78 17.72
CA PRO A 126 15.30 3.07 17.98
C PRO A 126 14.36 3.79 18.94
N GLU A 127 14.91 4.38 20.01
CA GLU A 127 14.18 5.10 21.06
C GLU A 127 13.50 6.39 20.58
N ILE A 128 13.98 6.96 19.46
CA ILE A 128 13.38 8.15 18.82
C ILE A 128 12.44 7.72 17.70
N HIS A 129 12.89 6.82 16.82
CA HIS A 129 12.21 6.54 15.55
C HIS A 129 11.09 5.51 15.67
N GLU A 130 11.22 4.46 16.49
CA GLU A 130 10.18 3.43 16.62
C GLU A 130 8.87 3.96 17.24
N PRO A 131 8.89 4.86 18.25
CA PRO A 131 7.66 5.51 18.71
C PRO A 131 6.95 6.34 17.64
N PHE A 132 7.73 6.98 16.74
CA PHE A 132 7.18 7.70 15.59
C PHE A 132 6.56 6.73 14.58
N PHE A 133 7.30 5.69 14.17
CA PHE A 133 6.81 4.69 13.21
C PHE A 133 5.57 3.93 13.69
N THR A 134 5.43 3.71 15.00
CA THR A 134 4.24 3.07 15.59
C THR A 134 2.95 3.85 15.34
N LYS A 135 3.04 5.18 15.23
CA LYS A 135 1.90 6.09 15.02
C LYS A 135 1.83 6.63 13.59
N PHE A 136 2.77 6.23 12.74
CA PHE A 136 2.91 6.78 11.40
C PHE A 136 1.73 6.38 10.52
N ASP A 137 1.01 7.39 10.03
CA ASP A 137 -0.14 7.24 9.14
C ASP A 137 0.00 8.10 7.86
N TRP A 138 -1.01 8.03 7.01
CA TRP A 138 -1.01 8.67 5.71
C TRP A 138 -1.08 10.20 5.77
N GLU A 139 -1.54 10.78 6.87
CA GLU A 139 -1.55 12.24 7.05
C GLU A 139 -0.13 12.78 7.24
N GLN A 140 0.83 11.89 7.52
CA GLN A 140 2.25 12.22 7.74
C GLN A 140 3.16 11.86 6.55
N PHE A 141 2.57 11.41 5.43
CA PHE A 141 3.32 11.14 4.21
C PHE A 141 3.85 12.45 3.61
N SER A 142 5.05 12.40 3.02
CA SER A 142 5.49 13.50 2.16
C SER A 142 4.68 13.53 0.87
N ASP A 143 4.71 14.64 0.12
CA ASP A 143 4.04 14.72 -1.18
C ASP A 143 4.56 13.65 -2.16
N GLU A 144 5.86 13.34 -2.12
CA GLU A 144 6.48 12.30 -2.94
C GLU A 144 5.97 10.90 -2.57
N GLU A 145 5.88 10.60 -1.28
CA GLU A 145 5.32 9.34 -0.77
C GLU A 145 3.83 9.23 -1.14
N PHE A 146 3.08 10.31 -0.93
CA PHE A 146 1.66 10.33 -1.27
C PHE A 146 1.42 10.17 -2.78
N ALA A 147 2.29 10.71 -3.64
CA ALA A 147 2.21 10.52 -5.08
C ALA A 147 2.43 9.06 -5.53
N LEU A 148 3.10 8.24 -4.71
CA LEU A 148 3.25 6.81 -4.94
C LEU A 148 2.02 5.99 -4.53
N CYS A 149 1.04 6.60 -3.87
CA CYS A 149 -0.22 5.96 -3.48
C CYS A 149 -1.21 5.90 -4.65
N PRO A 150 -1.59 4.70 -5.12
CA PRO A 150 -2.68 4.52 -6.06
C PRO A 150 -3.98 5.20 -5.58
N PRO A 151 -4.63 6.03 -6.41
CA PRO A 151 -5.92 6.61 -6.07
C PRO A 151 -7.00 5.54 -5.97
N VAL A 152 -7.90 5.73 -5.00
CA VAL A 152 -9.12 4.94 -4.84
C VAL A 152 -10.30 5.73 -5.40
N PHE A 153 -11.13 5.06 -6.20
CA PHE A 153 -12.32 5.63 -6.81
C PHE A 153 -13.58 5.03 -6.22
N ALA A 154 -14.55 5.88 -5.88
CA ALA A 154 -15.94 5.50 -5.64
C ALA A 154 -16.75 5.86 -6.90
N VAL A 155 -17.33 4.86 -7.56
CA VAL A 155 -18.05 5.01 -8.83
C VAL A 155 -19.50 4.56 -8.65
N GLY A 156 -20.45 5.25 -9.28
CA GLY A 156 -21.85 4.81 -9.32
C GLY A 156 -22.69 5.67 -10.23
N GLY A 157 -23.90 5.21 -10.57
CA GLY A 157 -24.89 6.03 -11.29
C GLY A 157 -25.58 7.06 -10.39
N ASP A 158 -26.39 7.93 -10.97
CA ASP A 158 -27.21 8.93 -10.26
C ASP A 158 -28.06 8.29 -9.14
N GLY A 159 -28.93 7.32 -9.43
CA GLY A 159 -29.76 6.69 -8.40
C GLY A 159 -28.98 5.96 -7.29
N ALA A 160 -27.76 5.46 -7.59
CA ALA A 160 -26.91 4.87 -6.57
C ALA A 160 -26.29 5.91 -5.64
N MET A 161 -25.83 7.03 -6.20
CA MET A 161 -24.96 7.99 -5.50
C MET A 161 -25.74 9.21 -4.96
N MET A 162 -26.87 9.54 -5.58
CA MET A 162 -27.69 10.73 -5.31
C MET A 162 -29.04 10.39 -4.65
N ASP A 163 -29.47 9.12 -4.67
CA ASP A 163 -30.64 8.65 -3.91
C ASP A 163 -30.23 7.74 -2.75
N ILE A 164 -30.25 6.42 -2.95
CA ILE A 164 -30.13 5.43 -1.87
C ILE A 164 -28.76 5.47 -1.17
N GLY A 165 -27.69 5.79 -1.92
CA GLY A 165 -26.34 5.92 -1.40
C GLY A 165 -25.93 7.34 -1.03
N LEU A 166 -26.83 8.34 -1.14
CA LEU A 166 -26.50 9.74 -0.82
C LEU A 166 -25.97 9.88 0.60
N GLN A 167 -26.50 9.11 1.56
CA GLN A 167 -25.98 9.13 2.94
C GLN A 167 -24.51 8.69 3.01
N ASN A 168 -24.12 7.63 2.28
CA ASN A 168 -22.74 7.14 2.24
C ASN A 168 -21.84 8.15 1.51
N LEU A 169 -22.31 8.71 0.40
CA LEU A 169 -21.59 9.73 -0.35
C LEU A 169 -21.38 11.00 0.50
N SER A 170 -22.43 11.51 1.12
CA SER A 170 -22.37 12.68 2.02
C SER A 170 -21.39 12.45 3.16
N ARG A 171 -21.38 11.25 3.76
CA ARG A 171 -20.42 10.91 4.81
C ARG A 171 -19.00 10.90 4.30
N LEU A 172 -18.74 10.33 3.11
CA LEU A 172 -17.42 10.37 2.48
C LEU A 172 -16.98 11.81 2.21
N LEU A 173 -17.85 12.64 1.62
CA LEU A 173 -17.55 14.05 1.32
C LEU A 173 -17.33 14.91 2.57
N SER A 174 -17.91 14.53 3.72
CA SER A 174 -17.61 15.18 5.00
C SER A 174 -16.26 14.79 5.60
N THR A 175 -15.54 13.84 4.99
CA THR A 175 -14.17 13.50 5.38
C THR A 175 -13.15 14.25 4.52
N ASN A 176 -11.93 14.42 5.04
CA ASN A 176 -10.79 14.92 4.26
C ASN A 176 -10.06 13.81 3.50
N LYS A 177 -10.70 12.66 3.27
CA LYS A 177 -10.06 11.53 2.59
C LYS A 177 -9.97 11.78 1.08
N PRO A 178 -8.78 11.63 0.48
CA PRO A 178 -8.54 11.91 -0.94
C PRO A 178 -9.06 10.79 -1.86
N ILE A 179 -10.34 10.44 -1.73
CA ILE A 179 -11.04 9.46 -2.57
C ILE A 179 -11.73 10.19 -3.71
N ARG A 180 -11.57 9.67 -4.92
CA ARG A 180 -12.16 10.27 -6.12
C ARG A 180 -13.56 9.73 -6.34
N VAL A 181 -14.55 10.61 -6.35
CA VAL A 181 -15.95 10.23 -6.62
C VAL A 181 -16.27 10.47 -8.09
N VAL A 182 -16.86 9.47 -8.74
CA VAL A 182 -17.36 9.57 -10.12
C VAL A 182 -18.83 9.16 -10.14
N VAL A 183 -19.70 10.14 -10.37
CA VAL A 183 -21.13 9.89 -10.61
C VAL A 183 -21.35 9.86 -12.12
N VAL A 184 -21.81 8.72 -12.63
CA VAL A 184 -22.22 8.56 -14.03
C VAL A 184 -23.69 8.92 -14.11
N ASP A 185 -23.94 10.22 -14.21
CA ASP A 185 -25.28 10.79 -14.22
C ASP A 185 -25.98 10.53 -15.56
N THR A 186 -27.12 9.85 -15.50
CA THR A 186 -27.94 9.54 -16.66
C THR A 186 -29.24 10.34 -16.75
N GLN A 187 -29.61 11.12 -15.72
CA GLN A 187 -30.65 12.18 -15.68
C GLN A 187 -30.97 12.68 -14.27
#